data_AF-A0A6Y4JSH9-F1
#
_entry.id   AF-A0A6Y4JSH9-F1
#
_cell.length_a   1.000
_cell.length_b   1.000
_cell.length_c   1.000
_cell.angle_alpha   90.00
_cell.angle_beta   90.00
_cell.angle_gamma   90.00
#
_symmetry.space_group_name_H-M   'P 1'
#
loop_
_entity.id
_entity.type
_entity.pdbx_description
1 polymer ?
#
loop_
_entity_poly.entity_id
_entity_poly.type
_entity_poly.pdbx_seq_one_letter_code
_entity_poly.pdbx_strand_id
1 'polypeptide(L)'
;MLDTQELAPVAIALLLSVIGGIGTFLMDVRDGRQSGNLLGLVTEIFVAVTAGAVAYLLGQHEGWELSITYLMVTIASNNGHEVISGMKRVNIDSILNVLTSLVKKGGGK
;
A
#
# COMPACT_ATOMS: atom_id res chain seq x y z
N MET A 1 -18.63 -6.75 14.17
CA MET A 1 -17.69 -6.84 15.30
C MET A 1 -16.37 -7.29 14.71
N LEU A 2 -15.32 -6.44 14.74
CA LEU A 2 -13.96 -6.97 14.59
C LEU A 2 -13.74 -7.84 15.82
N ASP A 3 -13.55 -9.14 15.60
CA ASP A 3 -13.21 -10.06 16.69
C ASP A 3 -11.91 -9.58 17.31
N THR A 4 -11.80 -9.56 18.64
CA THR A 4 -10.65 -8.98 19.35
C THR A 4 -9.30 -9.59 18.95
N GLN A 5 -9.30 -10.76 18.31
CA GLN A 5 -8.11 -11.43 17.74
C GLN A 5 -7.55 -10.74 16.48
N GLU A 6 -8.37 -10.04 15.69
CA GLU A 6 -7.95 -9.33 14.47
C GLU A 6 -7.42 -7.91 14.74
N LEU A 7 -7.64 -7.40 15.95
CA LEU A 7 -7.26 -6.04 16.32
C LEU A 7 -5.73 -5.86 16.41
N ALA A 8 -5.05 -6.86 16.98
CA ALA A 8 -3.61 -6.82 17.18
C ALA A 8 -2.84 -6.81 15.85
N PRO A 9 -3.15 -7.68 14.86
CA PRO A 9 -2.49 -7.64 13.57
C PRO A 9 -2.63 -6.33 12.80
N VAL A 10 -3.84 -5.78 12.78
CA VAL A 10 -4.11 -4.49 12.13
C VAL A 10 -3.36 -3.37 12.82
N ALA A 11 -3.34 -3.35 14.16
CA ALA A 11 -2.60 -2.35 14.92
C ALA A 11 -1.09 -2.41 14.65
N ILE A 12 -0.51 -3.62 14.57
CA ILE A 12 0.91 -3.80 14.24
C ILE A 12 1.20 -3.28 12.82
N ALA A 13 0.37 -3.63 11.84
CA ALA A 13 0.54 -3.14 10.47
C ALA A 13 0.48 -1.61 10.39
N LEU A 14 -0.48 -0.98 11.09
CA LEU A 14 -0.59 0.48 11.16
C LEU A 14 0.64 1.11 11.82
N LEU A 15 1.13 0.55 12.92
CA LEU A 15 2.34 1.06 13.60
C LEU A 15 3.57 0.98 12.70
N LEU A 16 3.76 -0.16 12.01
CA LEU A 16 4.85 -0.32 11.05
C LEU A 16 4.78 0.72 9.93
N SER A 17 3.58 0.98 9.41
CA SER A 17 3.39 2.01 8.39
C SER A 17 3.66 3.42 8.88
N VAL A 18 3.21 3.77 10.09
CA VAL A 18 3.48 5.09 10.68
C VAL A 18 5.00 5.29 10.88
N ILE A 19 5.68 4.28 11.41
CA ILE A 19 7.15 4.33 11.58
C ILE A 19 7.85 4.47 10.22
N GLY A 20 7.39 3.73 9.21
CA GLY A 20 7.89 3.83 7.83
C GLY A 20 7.73 5.25 7.27
N GLY A 21 6.54 5.84 7.37
CA GLY A 21 6.28 7.20 6.90
C GLY A 21 7.10 8.26 7.63
N ILE A 22 7.29 8.13 8.96
CA ILE A 22 8.20 8.99 9.71
C ILE A 22 9.64 8.82 9.22
N GLY A 23 10.08 7.58 8.99
CA GLY A 23 11.41 7.28 8.46
C GLY A 23 11.67 7.92 7.09
N THR A 24 10.74 7.74 6.15
CA THR A 24 10.79 8.34 4.81
C THR A 24 10.81 9.86 4.88
N PHE A 25 9.93 10.47 5.68
CA PHE A 25 9.92 11.92 5.90
C PHE A 25 11.28 12.44 6.39
N LEU A 26 11.84 11.82 7.44
CA LEU A 26 13.12 12.23 8.01
C LEU A 26 14.27 12.06 7.01
N MET A 27 14.23 11.00 6.21
CA MET A 27 15.21 10.76 5.15
C MET A 27 15.14 11.82 4.06
N ASP A 28 13.93 12.19 3.61
CA ASP A 28 13.75 13.20 2.57
C ASP A 28 14.11 14.61 3.04
N VAL A 29 13.85 14.92 4.31
CA VAL A 29 14.30 16.16 4.95
C VAL A 29 15.82 16.20 5.05
N ARG A 30 16.45 15.09 5.49
CA ARG A 30 17.91 14.96 5.56
C ARG A 30 18.57 15.13 4.19
N ASP A 31 17.97 14.56 3.15
CA ASP A 31 18.49 14.60 1.79
C ASP A 31 18.15 15.93 1.05
N GLY A 32 17.43 16.86 1.71
CA GLY A 32 17.03 18.14 1.13
C GLY A 32 15.95 18.06 0.05
N ARG A 33 15.28 16.90 -0.08
CA ARG A 33 14.21 16.65 -1.07
C ARG A 33 12.86 17.21 -0.62
N GLN A 34 12.65 17.38 0.69
CA GLN A 34 11.43 17.93 1.26
C GLN A 34 11.73 18.90 2.41
N SER A 35 10.90 19.93 2.58
CA SER A 35 10.97 20.81 3.76
C SER A 35 10.50 20.09 5.03
N GLY A 36 11.20 20.26 6.14
CA GLY A 36 10.87 19.69 7.45
C GLY A 36 9.66 20.33 8.14
N ASN A 37 8.50 20.32 7.49
CA ASN A 37 7.25 20.87 8.02
C ASN A 37 6.22 19.77 8.34
N LEU A 38 5.22 20.13 9.16
CA LEU A 38 4.20 19.18 9.64
C LEU A 38 3.35 18.60 8.50
N LEU A 39 3.03 19.40 7.49
CA LEU A 39 2.22 18.93 6.36
C LEU A 39 2.94 17.84 5.58
N GLY A 40 4.25 17.99 5.37
CA GLY A 40 5.10 16.98 4.75
C GLY A 40 5.14 15.69 5.56
N LEU A 41 5.26 15.78 6.88
CA LEU A 41 5.23 14.60 7.76
C LEU A 41 3.90 13.85 7.66
N VAL A 42 2.78 14.57 7.75
CA VAL A 42 1.44 13.98 7.62
C VAL A 42 1.24 13.34 6.25
N THR A 43 1.79 13.95 5.19
CA THR A 43 1.71 13.42 3.82
C THR A 43 2.44 12.10 3.70
N GLU A 44 3.68 12.01 4.19
CA GLU A 44 4.45 10.77 4.15
C GLU A 44 3.84 9.65 5.01
N ILE A 45 3.30 9.99 6.19
CA ILE A 45 2.54 9.02 6.99
C ILE A 45 1.32 8.52 6.23
N PHE A 46 0.56 9.41 5.57
CA PHE A 46 -0.62 9.00 4.81
C PHE A 46 -0.28 8.09 3.63
N VAL A 47 0.78 8.41 2.89
CA VAL A 47 1.31 7.60 1.79
C VAL A 47 1.75 6.22 2.28
N ALA A 48 2.55 6.18 3.36
CA ALA A 48 3.04 4.95 3.96
C ALA A 48 1.90 4.06 4.51
N VAL A 49 0.93 4.64 5.21
CA VAL A 49 -0.26 3.92 5.71
C VAL A 49 -1.10 3.36 4.57
N THR A 50 -1.28 4.13 3.49
CA THR A 50 -2.05 3.65 2.33
C THR A 50 -1.36 2.44 1.68
N ALA A 51 -0.05 2.54 1.42
CA ALA A 51 0.72 1.45 0.81
C ALA A 51 0.81 0.22 1.73
N GLY A 52 1.04 0.43 3.03
CA GLY A 52 1.03 -0.63 4.03
C GLY A 52 -0.32 -1.32 4.15
N ALA A 53 -1.43 -0.57 4.14
CA ALA A 53 -2.77 -1.14 4.15
C ALA A 53 -3.04 -2.02 2.92
N VAL A 54 -2.59 -1.59 1.74
CA VAL A 54 -2.69 -2.40 0.51
C VAL A 54 -1.92 -3.71 0.67
N ALA A 55 -0.67 -3.66 1.14
CA ALA A 55 0.13 -4.86 1.36
C ALA A 55 -0.48 -5.80 2.42
N TYR A 56 -1.03 -5.23 3.51
CA TYR A 56 -1.71 -6.00 4.55
C TYR A 56 -2.94 -6.73 4.00
N LEU A 57 -3.82 -6.00 3.30
CA LEU A 57 -5.04 -6.57 2.72
C LEU A 57 -4.72 -7.63 1.66
N LEU A 58 -3.69 -7.41 0.85
CA LEU A 58 -3.23 -8.40 -0.12
C LEU A 58 -2.71 -9.66 0.60
N GLY A 59 -1.88 -9.51 1.64
CA GLY A 59 -1.39 -10.65 2.40
C GLY A 59 -2.51 -11.45 3.07
N GLN A 60 -3.54 -10.78 3.58
CA GLN A 60 -4.73 -11.43 4.11
C GLN A 60 -5.53 -12.15 3.03
N HIS A 61 -5.70 -11.53 1.85
CA HIS A 61 -6.41 -12.13 0.72
C HIS A 61 -5.71 -13.40 0.21
N GLU A 62 -4.39 -13.35 0.08
CA GLU A 62 -3.57 -14.47 -0.41
C GLU A 62 -3.26 -15.53 0.67
N GLY A 63 -3.70 -15.31 1.91
CA GLY A 63 -3.45 -16.23 3.03
C GLY A 63 -1.98 -16.36 3.40
N TRP A 64 -1.20 -15.28 3.28
CA TRP A 64 0.21 -15.27 3.66
C TRP A 64 0.40 -15.48 5.15
N GLU A 65 1.55 -16.05 5.52
CA GLU A 65 1.98 -16.08 6.91
C GLU A 65 2.08 -14.64 7.44
N LEU A 66 1.65 -14.42 8.68
CA LEU A 66 1.56 -13.10 9.28
C LEU A 66 2.92 -12.35 9.30
N SER A 67 4.01 -13.10 9.48
CA SER A 67 5.38 -12.59 9.40
C SER A 67 5.71 -12.01 8.02
N ILE A 68 5.31 -12.70 6.95
CA ILE A 68 5.46 -12.26 5.55
C ILE A 68 4.59 -11.04 5.29
N THR A 69 3.35 -11.05 5.78
CA THR A 69 2.45 -9.90 5.66
C THR A 69 3.07 -8.65 6.29
N TYR A 70 3.62 -8.73 7.51
CA TYR A 70 4.28 -7.58 8.13
C TYR A 70 5.56 -7.13 7.41
N LEU A 71 6.33 -8.07 6.86
CA LEU A 71 7.49 -7.74 6.04
C LEU A 71 7.04 -6.93 4.81
N MET A 72 5.98 -7.38 4.14
CA MET A 72 5.42 -6.69 2.97
C MET A 72 4.82 -5.33 3.33
N VAL A 73 4.14 -5.21 4.46
CA VAL A 73 3.69 -3.92 5.00
C VAL A 73 4.87 -2.97 5.19
N THR A 74 5.96 -3.45 5.79
CA THR A 74 7.16 -2.65 6.04
C THR A 74 7.78 -2.19 4.72
N ILE A 75 7.98 -3.09 3.76
CA ILE A 75 8.53 -2.75 2.45
C ILE A 75 7.63 -1.74 1.72
N ALA A 76 6.33 -2.02 1.63
CA ALA A 76 5.38 -1.15 0.93
C ALA A 76 5.30 0.25 1.57
N SER A 77 5.30 0.32 2.91
CA SER A 77 5.21 1.59 3.64
C SER A 77 6.44 2.48 3.43
N ASN A 78 7.63 1.89 3.29
CA ASN A 78 8.86 2.63 2.99
C ASN A 78 8.99 3.01 1.50
N ASN A 79 8.18 2.42 0.61
CA ASN A 79 8.15 2.69 -0.83
C ASN A 79 6.76 3.16 -1.27
N GLY A 80 6.10 3.96 -0.43
CA GLY A 80 4.67 4.23 -0.58
C GLY A 80 4.32 4.97 -1.86
N HIS A 81 5.19 5.89 -2.31
CA HIS A 81 5.00 6.62 -3.57
C HIS A 81 5.06 5.67 -4.78
N GLU A 82 6.00 4.73 -4.80
CA GLU A 82 6.13 3.70 -5.84
C GLU A 82 4.89 2.81 -5.87
N VAL A 83 4.45 2.31 -4.72
CA VAL A 83 3.27 1.46 -4.59
C VAL A 83 2.03 2.18 -5.12
N ILE A 84 1.78 3.41 -4.67
CA ILE A 84 0.63 4.19 -5.11
C ILE A 84 0.72 4.51 -6.61
N SER A 85 1.92 4.85 -7.12
CA SER A 85 2.11 5.11 -8.54
C SER A 85 1.87 3.85 -9.40
N GLY A 86 2.29 2.67 -8.92
CA GLY A 86 2.04 1.39 -9.54
C GLY A 86 0.56 1.07 -9.61
N MET A 87 -0.17 1.28 -8.52
CA MET A 87 -1.62 1.11 -8.48
C MET A 87 -2.35 2.04 -9.45
N LYS A 88 -1.95 3.31 -9.55
CA LYS A 88 -2.52 4.26 -10.53
C LYS A 88 -2.28 3.84 -11.98
N ARG A 89 -1.19 3.11 -12.26
CA ARG A 89 -0.89 2.57 -13.60
C ARG A 89 -1.74 1.35 -13.95
N VAL A 90 -2.34 0.68 -12.97
CA VAL A 90 -3.39 -0.32 -13.21
C VAL A 90 -4.65 0.43 -13.64
N ASN A 91 -4.65 0.86 -14.91
CA ASN A 91 -5.77 1.59 -15.47
C ASN A 91 -6.97 0.64 -15.58
N ILE A 92 -8.09 1.00 -14.92
CA ILE A 92 -9.36 0.30 -15.05
C ILE A 92 -9.78 0.18 -16.51
N ASP A 93 -9.42 1.16 -17.35
CA ASP A 93 -9.65 1.08 -18.80
C ASP A 93 -8.87 -0.05 -19.46
N SER A 94 -7.64 -0.35 -19.01
CA SER A 94 -6.86 -1.48 -19.52
C SER A 94 -7.47 -2.82 -19.10
N ILE A 95 -7.97 -2.92 -17.87
CA ILE A 95 -8.68 -4.11 -17.37
C ILE A 95 -9.99 -4.30 -18.14
N LEU A 96 -10.77 -3.23 -18.30
CA LEU A 96 -12.00 -3.22 -19.09
C LEU A 96 -11.69 -3.64 -20.52
N ASN A 97 -10.72 -3.04 -21.19
CA ASN A 97 -10.35 -3.37 -22.57
C ASN A 97 -9.94 -4.85 -22.75
N VAL A 98 -9.21 -5.43 -21.80
CA VAL A 98 -8.91 -6.87 -21.81
C VAL A 98 -10.18 -7.69 -21.65
N LEU A 99 -11.04 -7.37 -20.68
CA LEU A 99 -12.34 -8.03 -20.49
C LEU A 99 -13.23 -7.94 -21.74
N THR A 100 -13.38 -6.76 -22.35
CA THR A 100 -14.17 -6.56 -23.57
C THR A 100 -13.61 -7.36 -24.74
N SER A 101 -12.28 -7.50 -24.83
CA SER A 101 -11.62 -8.28 -25.88
C SER A 101 -11.88 -9.79 -25.73
N LEU A 102 -11.91 -10.30 -24.51
CA LEU A 102 -12.23 -11.70 -24.21
C LEU A 102 -13.70 -12.02 -24.49
N VAL A 103 -14.61 -11.13 -24.12
CA VAL A 103 -16.04 -11.26 -24.41
C VAL A 103 -16.31 -11.22 -25.92
N LYS A 104 -15.68 -10.30 -26.67
CA LYS A 104 -15.80 -10.25 -28.13
C LYS A 104 -15.25 -11.50 -28.82
N LYS A 105 -14.18 -12.09 -28.31
CA LYS A 105 -13.57 -13.30 -28.88
C LYS A 105 -14.41 -14.57 -28.62
N GLY A 106 -15.25 -14.58 -27.58
CA GLY A 106 -16.16 -15.68 -27.24
C GLY A 106 -17.52 -15.65 -27.97
N GLY A 107 -17.92 -14.53 -28.56
CA GLY A 107 -19.22 -14.36 -29.24
C GLY A 107 -19.26 -14.81 -30.71
N GLY A 108 -18.20 -15.44 -31.22
CA GLY A 108 -18.13 -15.98 -32.57
C GLY A 108 -18.53 -17.46 -32.63
N LYS A 109 -19.84 -17.74 -32.55
CA LYS A 109 -20.46 -18.95 -33.10
C LYS A 109 -21.80 -18.59 -33.70
#